data_AF-A0AAW2UBS1-F1
#
_entry.id   AF-A0AAW2UBS1-F1
#
_cell.length_a   1.000
_cell.length_b   1.000
_cell.length_c   1.000
_cell.angle_alpha   90.00
_cell.angle_beta   90.00
_cell.angle_gamma   90.00
#
_symmetry.space_group_name_H-M   'P 1'
#
loop_
_entity.id
_entity.type
_entity.pdbx_description
1 polymer ?
#
loop_
_entity_poly.entity_id
_entity_poly.type
_entity_poly.pdbx_seq_one_letter_code
_entity_poly.pdbx_strand_id
1 'polypeptide(L)'
;MVVQLRSFSLNHIDVDVLSESRTANWRFTGFYGQPDASRHRLVWEKLRLLSNQSDAPWLCAADYNEVLFQHEKTGGDRPQWQMDT
;
A
#
# COMPACT_ATOMS: atom_id res chain seq x y z
N MET A 1 1.32 11.37 21.46
CA MET A 1 0.97 10.76 20.15
C MET A 1 0.10 9.55 20.38
N VAL A 2 -1.02 9.43 19.68
CA VAL A 2 -1.98 8.32 19.82
C VAL A 2 -2.18 7.67 18.45
N VAL A 3 -2.16 6.35 18.38
CA VAL A 3 -2.46 5.59 17.16
C VAL A 3 -3.85 4.98 17.30
N GLN A 4 -4.72 5.24 16.33
CA GLN A 4 -6.08 4.71 16.28
C GLN A 4 -6.25 3.80 15.07
N LEU A 5 -6.75 2.58 15.30
CA LEU A 5 -7.02 1.62 14.25
C LEU A 5 -8.28 2.00 13.48
N ARG A 6 -8.17 2.11 12.15
CA ARG A 6 -9.31 2.34 11.25
C ARG A 6 -9.83 1.01 10.71
N SER A 7 -8.94 0.20 10.15
CA SER A 7 -9.28 -1.11 9.59
C SER A 7 -8.05 -1.99 9.45
N PHE A 8 -8.27 -3.30 9.33
CA PHE A 8 -7.20 -4.27 9.06
C PHE A 8 -7.76 -5.52 8.37
N SER A 9 -6.86 -6.30 7.78
CA SER A 9 -7.11 -7.65 7.29
C SER A 9 -5.81 -8.44 7.36
N LEU A 10 -5.80 -9.69 6.87
CA LEU A 10 -4.57 -10.48 6.74
C LEU A 10 -3.43 -9.71 6.01
N ASN A 11 -3.79 -8.93 5.00
CA ASN A 11 -2.82 -8.29 4.09
C ASN A 11 -2.75 -6.76 4.21
N HIS A 12 -3.43 -6.15 5.19
CA HIS A 12 -3.32 -4.70 5.37
C HIS A 12 -3.64 -4.25 6.79
N ILE A 13 -3.10 -3.09 7.15
CA ILE A 13 -3.46 -2.33 8.34
C ILE A 13 -3.59 -0.85 7.97
N ASP A 14 -4.61 -0.18 8.47
CA ASP A 14 -4.85 1.25 8.26
C ASP A 14 -5.10 1.94 9.60
N VAL A 15 -4.32 2.97 9.91
CA VAL A 15 -4.34 3.66 11.20
C VAL A 15 -4.28 5.18 11.04
N ASP A 16 -4.97 5.88 11.92
CA ASP A 16 -4.78 7.31 12.13
C ASP A 16 -3.70 7.53 13.19
N VAL A 17 -2.74 8.39 12.88
CA VAL A 17 -1.70 8.85 13.81
C VAL A 17 -2.04 10.25 14.25
N LEU A 18 -2.46 10.38 15.51
CA LEU A 18 -2.97 11.61 16.09
C LEU A 18 -1.91 12.27 16.99
N SER A 19 -1.62 13.53 16.69
CA SER A 19 -0.82 14.41 17.54
C SER A 19 -1.73 15.19 18.51
N GLU A 20 -1.22 15.47 19.71
CA GLU A 20 -1.90 16.33 20.69
C GLU A 20 -2.15 17.75 20.14
N SER A 21 -1.26 18.23 19.28
CA SER A 21 -1.38 19.55 18.64
C SER A 21 -2.40 19.61 17.50
N ARG A 22 -2.97 18.47 17.07
CA ARG A 22 -3.83 18.29 15.87
C ARG A 22 -3.23 18.70 14.52
N THR A 23 -2.17 19.51 14.51
CA THR A 23 -1.48 20.01 13.31
C THR A 23 -0.63 18.96 12.59
N ALA A 24 -0.38 17.83 13.24
CA ALA A 24 0.44 16.74 12.72
C ALA A 24 -0.33 15.42 12.71
N ASN A 25 -1.64 15.48 12.42
CA ASN A 25 -2.43 14.27 12.21
C ASN A 25 -2.21 13.75 10.79
N TRP A 26 -1.91 12.47 10.66
CA TRP A 26 -1.68 11.81 9.38
C TRP A 26 -2.17 10.36 9.44
N ARG A 27 -2.27 9.73 8.29
CA ARG A 27 -2.72 8.35 8.16
C ARG A 27 -1.58 7.48 7.68
N PHE A 28 -1.48 6.28 8.24
CA PHE A 28 -0.58 5.24 7.78
C PHE A 28 -1.36 4.03 7.28
N THR A 29 -1.03 3.54 6.09
CA THR A 29 -1.48 2.25 5.61
C THR A 29 -0.28 1.35 5.35
N GLY A 30 -0.26 0.19 6.01
CA GLY A 30 0.66 -0.90 5.72
C GLY A 30 -0.03 -1.95 4.85
N PHE A 31 0.59 -2.38 3.75
CA PHE A 31 0.04 -3.42 2.88
C PHE A 31 1.04 -4.55 2.61
N TYR A 32 0.54 -5.79 2.53
CA TYR A 32 1.32 -6.94 2.09
C TYR A 32 0.66 -7.54 0.84
N GLY A 33 1.34 -7.38 -0.29
CA GLY A 33 0.92 -7.85 -1.61
C GLY A 33 0.92 -9.37 -1.69
N GLN A 34 -0.06 -9.92 -2.40
CA GLN A 34 -0.09 -11.36 -2.68
C GLN A 34 0.90 -11.69 -3.82
N PRO A 35 1.58 -12.84 -3.78
CA PRO A 35 2.53 -13.25 -4.81
C PRO A 35 1.90 -13.58 -6.17
N ASP A 36 0.58 -13.53 -6.27
CA ASP A 36 -0.19 -13.83 -7.48
C ASP A 36 -0.41 -12.57 -8.32
N ALA A 37 0.29 -12.49 -9.45
CA ALA A 37 0.25 -11.37 -10.39
C ALA A 37 -1.18 -11.06 -10.88
N SER A 38 -2.06 -12.06 -10.96
CA SER A 38 -3.46 -11.84 -11.39
C SER A 38 -4.25 -10.95 -10.42
N ARG A 39 -3.75 -10.75 -9.19
CA ARG A 39 -4.40 -9.97 -8.13
C ARG A 39 -3.79 -8.60 -7.89
N HIS A 40 -2.74 -8.21 -8.62
CA HIS A 40 -2.12 -6.90 -8.48
C HIS A 40 -3.12 -5.77 -8.73
N ARG A 41 -4.01 -5.93 -9.71
CA ARG A 41 -5.11 -4.98 -9.97
C ARG A 41 -5.99 -4.74 -8.73
N LEU A 42 -6.26 -5.77 -7.94
CA LEU A 42 -7.06 -5.66 -6.72
C LEU A 42 -6.32 -4.86 -5.62
N VAL A 43 -4.99 -5.00 -5.54
CA VAL A 43 -4.17 -4.19 -4.62
C VAL A 43 -4.25 -2.71 -5.01
N TRP A 44 -4.07 -2.40 -6.30
CA TRP A 44 -4.16 -1.04 -6.81
C TRP A 44 -5.56 -0.42 -6.66
N GLU A 45 -6.62 -1.18 -6.95
CA GLU A 45 -8.01 -0.72 -6.73
C GLU A 45 -8.27 -0.45 -5.24
N LYS A 46 -7.76 -1.30 -4.35
CA LYS A 46 -7.90 -1.09 -2.90
C LYS A 46 -7.13 0.12 -2.41
N LEU A 47 -5.92 0.37 -2.93
CA LEU A 47 -5.16 1.59 -2.62
C LEU A 47 -5.90 2.85 -3.08
N ARG A 48 -6.49 2.85 -4.28
CA ARG A 48 -7.32 3.97 -4.77
C ARG A 48 -8.57 4.18 -3.92
N LEU A 49 -9.19 3.10 -3.45
CA LEU A 49 -10.33 3.21 -2.55
C LEU A 49 -9.91 3.81 -1.20
N LEU A 50 -8.79 3.36 -0.62
CA LEU A 50 -8.24 3.90 0.62
C LEU A 50 -7.82 5.36 0.47
N SER A 51 -7.20 5.75 -0.66
CA SER A 51 -6.80 7.14 -0.90
C SER A 51 -7.98 8.10 -0.82
N ASN A 52 -9.16 7.69 -1.29
CA ASN A 52 -10.36 8.52 -1.33
C ASN A 52 -11.15 8.58 0.00
N GLN A 53 -10.72 7.86 1.04
CA GLN A 53 -11.45 7.81 2.31
C GLN A 53 -11.08 8.93 3.31
N SER A 54 -10.04 9.72 3.04
CA SER A 54 -9.56 10.76 3.94
C SER A 54 -8.70 11.79 3.21
N ASP A 55 -8.85 13.06 3.57
CA ASP A 55 -8.01 14.17 3.08
C ASP A 55 -6.73 14.37 3.93
N ALA A 56 -6.54 13.55 4.98
CA ALA A 56 -5.35 13.65 5.82
C ALA A 56 -4.07 13.27 5.04
N PRO A 57 -2.90 13.86 5.37
CA PRO A 57 -1.62 13.42 4.83
C PRO A 57 -1.47 11.90 4.99
N TRP A 58 -1.13 11.21 3.90
CA TRP A 58 -1.19 9.75 3.85
C TRP A 58 0.17 9.16 3.50
N LEU A 59 0.71 8.35 4.41
CA LEU A 59 1.88 7.52 4.16
C LEU A 59 1.42 6.09 3.91
N CYS A 60 1.68 5.58 2.71
CA CYS A 60 1.43 4.19 2.36
C CYS A 60 2.78 3.46 2.26
N ALA A 61 2.94 2.39 3.03
CA ALA A 61 4.09 1.50 2.95
C ALA A 61 3.61 0.09 2.63
N ALA A 62 4.26 -0.57 1.69
CA ALA A 62 3.84 -1.91 1.28
C ALA A 62 4.99 -2.72 0.72
N ASP A 63 4.86 -4.04 0.85
CA ASP A 63 5.61 -5.01 0.06
C ASP A 63 4.68 -5.53 -1.03
N TYR A 64 4.84 -5.04 -2.26
CA TYR A 64 3.93 -5.39 -3.35
C TYR A 64 4.22 -6.76 -3.97
N ASN A 65 5.38 -7.40 -3.66
CA ASN A 65 5.87 -8.58 -4.38
C ASN A 65 5.87 -8.43 -5.92
N GLU A 66 5.91 -7.19 -6.39
CA GLU A 66 5.85 -6.79 -7.80
C GLU A 66 7.17 -6.14 -8.21
N VAL A 67 7.67 -6.57 -9.37
CA VAL A 67 8.80 -5.94 -10.06
C VAL A 67 8.17 -5.05 -11.12
N LEU A 68 8.23 -3.75 -10.93
CA LEU A 68 7.66 -2.76 -11.86
C LEU A 68 8.60 -2.51 -13.03
N PHE A 69 9.91 -2.66 -12.80
CA PHE A 69 10.93 -2.51 -13.81
C PHE A 69 11.94 -3.64 -13.75
N GLN A 70 12.38 -4.13 -14.91
CA GLN A 70 13.38 -5.21 -15.00
C GLN A 70 14.65 -4.92 -14.17
N HIS A 71 15.06 -3.66 -14.07
CA HIS A 71 16.28 -3.27 -13.35
C HIS A 71 16.16 -3.40 -11.82
N GLU A 72 14.95 -3.57 -11.27
CA GLU A 72 14.74 -3.82 -9.84
C GLU A 72 15.09 -5.27 -9.47
N LYS A 73 15.21 -6.17 -10.47
CA LYS A 73 15.48 -7.58 -10.27
C LYS A 73 16.90 -7.94 -10.70
N THR A 74 17.60 -8.70 -9.87
CA THR A 74 18.86 -9.35 -10.23
C THR A 74 18.62 -10.85 -10.34
N GLY A 75 18.61 -11.40 -11.57
CA GLY A 75 18.28 -12.81 -11.84
C GLY A 75 17.40 -12.98 -13.07
N GLY A 76 16.66 -14.09 -13.17
CA GLY A 76 15.89 -14.44 -14.37
C GLY A 76 14.83 -13.41 -14.78
N ASP A 77 14.68 -13.21 -16.09
CA ASP A 77 13.76 -12.23 -16.69
C ASP A 77 12.30 -12.52 -16.32
N ARG A 78 11.57 -11.48 -15.90
CA ARG A 78 10.10 -11.54 -15.90
C ARG A 78 9.61 -11.18 -17.30
N PRO A 79 8.67 -11.92 -17.90
CA PRO A 79 8.07 -11.54 -19.17
C PRO A 79 7.42 -10.14 -19.09
N GLN A 80 7.56 -9.32 -20.13
CA GLN A 80 7.06 -7.94 -20.16
C GLN A 80 5.55 -7.84 -19.86
N TRP A 81 4.76 -8.81 -20.34
CA TRP A 81 3.32 -8.89 -20.08
C TRP A 81 2.93 -9.07 -18.60
N GLN A 82 3.88 -9.44 -17.72
CA GLN A 82 3.67 -9.50 -16.27
C GLN A 82 4.07 -8.19 -15.54
N MET A 83 4.67 -7.23 -16.24
CA MET A 83 5.04 -5.91 -15.72
C MET A 83 4.19 -4.80 -16.33
N ASP A 84 3.62 -5.04 -17.52
CA ASP A 84 2.65 -4.15 -18.17
C ASP A 84 1.33 -4.21 -17.38
N THR A 85 1.17 -3.29 -16.43
CA THR A 85 0.00 -3.17 -15.54
C THR A 85 -1.03 -2.18 -16.09
#